data_AF-A0A5N7ZTL1-F1
#
_entry.id   AF-A0A5N7ZTL1-F1
#
_cell.length_a   1.000
_cell.length_b   1.000
_cell.length_c   1.000
_cell.angle_alpha   90.00
_cell.angle_beta   90.00
_cell.angle_gamma   90.00
#
_symmetry.space_group_name_H-M   'P 1'
#
loop_
_entity.id
_entity.type
_entity.pdbx_description
1 polymer ?
#
loop_
_entity_poly.entity_id
_entity_poly.type
_entity_poly.pdbx_seq_one_letter_code
_entity_poly.pdbx_strand_id
1 'polypeptide(L)'
;MNTPPANPNALVWRLTIAAIVPQLLGAVLVQAYLLLASPMADQMRELYTRPDMVVTTVLQTCMAGMLLGLTTWCSAQGWLRRHDASGVDRPGRMIAVLLAVSLVLFVLISTGLALLQHAFYRFVVNNREWVDSAFGHYGLARALLTALPLKLCGILISILGGWLAVRIAAWSVSPVAGTGAPPYRPRHAAWIAALTLLLWQLHVGLALGGYFTTYARSPELLNYVIGYWALPALILALAAWVGLRNLPRTLGTAGFGRAIAHGTLAFWLTQLLGVGLALLVLWNMSVGQIARAAEAYSTMAVVLLFYFALVALGSYTGALLLYPRREAPPEIAPA
;
A
#
# COMPACT_ATOMS: atom_id res chain seq x y z
N MET A 1 37.52 1.84 -17.12
CA MET A 1 36.14 2.38 -17.01
C MET A 1 35.21 1.19 -17.13
N ASN A 2 34.65 0.70 -16.02
CA ASN A 2 33.83 -0.52 -16.05
C ASN A 2 32.46 -0.18 -16.65
N THR A 3 32.07 -0.92 -17.69
CA THR A 3 30.73 -0.82 -18.27
C THR A 3 29.69 -1.14 -17.22
N PRO A 4 28.68 -0.28 -16.98
CA PRO A 4 27.61 -0.59 -16.04
C PRO A 4 26.90 -1.87 -16.48
N PRO A 5 26.46 -2.73 -15.54
CA PRO A 5 25.80 -3.99 -15.87
C PRO A 5 24.55 -3.73 -16.71
N ALA A 6 24.30 -4.59 -17.71
CA ALA A 6 23.20 -4.46 -18.66
C ALA A 6 21.81 -4.35 -17.99
N ASN A 7 21.66 -4.84 -16.76
CA ASN A 7 20.43 -4.68 -15.97
C ASN A 7 20.75 -4.44 -14.48
N PRO A 8 20.98 -3.17 -14.06
CA PRO A 8 21.49 -2.83 -12.72
C PRO A 8 20.51 -3.15 -11.58
N ASN A 9 19.24 -3.43 -11.89
CA ASN A 9 18.20 -3.72 -10.92
C ASN A 9 17.74 -5.20 -10.91
N ALA A 10 18.38 -6.07 -11.69
CA ALA A 10 17.94 -7.46 -11.85
C ALA A 10 17.95 -8.23 -10.53
N LEU A 11 18.97 -8.06 -9.69
CA LEU A 11 19.05 -8.71 -8.38
C LEU A 11 17.90 -8.27 -7.47
N VAL A 12 17.67 -6.97 -7.35
CA VAL A 12 16.59 -6.42 -6.51
C VAL A 12 15.24 -6.92 -6.99
N TRP A 13 15.02 -6.98 -8.31
CA TRP A 13 13.77 -7.51 -8.85
C TRP A 13 13.55 -8.98 -8.49
N ARG A 14 14.60 -9.81 -8.59
CA ARG A 14 14.55 -11.22 -8.18
C ARG A 14 14.27 -11.37 -6.69
N LEU A 15 14.89 -10.54 -5.84
CA LEU A 15 14.63 -10.54 -4.39
C LEU A 15 13.17 -10.14 -4.08
N THR A 16 12.66 -9.10 -4.75
CA THR A 16 11.27 -8.67 -4.62
C THR A 16 10.31 -9.79 -5.01
N ILE A 17 10.52 -10.46 -6.15
CA ILE A 17 9.69 -11.61 -6.56
C ILE A 17 9.79 -12.74 -5.52
N ALA A 18 11.00 -13.07 -5.05
CA ALA A 18 11.22 -14.14 -4.08
C ALA A 18 10.57 -13.86 -2.72
N ALA A 19 10.35 -12.60 -2.35
CA ALA A 19 9.59 -12.24 -1.15
C ALA A 19 8.07 -12.34 -1.38
N ILE A 20 7.58 -11.91 -2.55
CA ILE A 20 6.14 -11.88 -2.86
C ILE A 20 5.57 -13.28 -3.09
N VAL A 21 6.27 -14.14 -3.84
CA VAL A 21 5.74 -15.45 -4.27
C VAL A 21 5.35 -16.35 -3.08
N PRO A 22 6.17 -16.52 -2.02
CA PRO A 22 5.78 -17.29 -0.86
C PRO A 22 4.54 -16.71 -0.15
N GLN A 23 4.42 -15.39 -0.09
CA GLN A 23 3.26 -14.71 0.51
C GLN A 23 1.97 -15.02 -0.27
N LEU A 24 2.03 -14.94 -1.60
CA LEU A 24 0.89 -15.25 -2.47
C LEU A 24 0.51 -16.73 -2.37
N LEU A 25 1.50 -17.62 -2.42
CA LEU A 25 1.28 -19.06 -2.27
C LEU A 25 0.67 -19.38 -0.90
N GLY A 26 1.22 -18.83 0.17
CA GLY A 26 0.69 -18.99 1.53
C GLY A 26 -0.74 -18.48 1.66
N ALA A 27 -1.05 -17.30 1.09
CA ALA A 27 -2.40 -16.77 1.08
C ALA A 27 -3.39 -17.68 0.32
N VAL A 28 -3.00 -18.17 -0.87
CA VAL A 28 -3.82 -19.11 -1.65
C VAL A 28 -4.05 -20.41 -0.88
N LEU A 29 -3.01 -20.98 -0.27
CA LEU A 29 -3.11 -22.20 0.53
C LEU A 29 -4.03 -22.03 1.74
N VAL A 30 -3.92 -20.90 2.45
CA VAL A 30 -4.81 -20.59 3.59
C VAL A 30 -6.26 -20.47 3.10
N GLN A 31 -6.51 -19.77 1.99
CA GLN A 31 -7.87 -19.65 1.45
C GLN A 31 -8.42 -21.01 0.97
N ALA A 32 -7.60 -21.83 0.31
CA ALA A 32 -7.98 -23.17 -0.10
C ALA A 32 -8.32 -24.06 1.10
N TYR A 33 -7.50 -24.00 2.17
CA TYR A 33 -7.79 -24.71 3.41
C TYR A 33 -9.11 -24.25 4.04
N LEU A 34 -9.34 -22.92 4.13
CA LEU A 34 -10.57 -22.36 4.69
C LEU A 34 -11.82 -22.84 3.93
N LEU A 35 -11.74 -22.92 2.60
CA LEU A 35 -12.86 -23.28 1.73
C LEU A 35 -13.10 -24.80 1.60
N LEU A 36 -12.06 -25.62 1.71
CA LEU A 36 -12.14 -27.05 1.38
C LEU A 36 -12.05 -27.98 2.58
N ALA A 37 -11.31 -27.60 3.63
CA ALA A 37 -10.92 -28.53 4.69
C ALA A 37 -11.13 -28.00 6.11
N SER A 38 -11.41 -26.71 6.28
CA SER A 38 -11.61 -26.15 7.62
C SER A 38 -12.90 -26.65 8.26
N PRO A 39 -12.99 -26.68 9.61
CA PRO A 39 -14.24 -27.01 10.31
C PRO A 39 -15.42 -26.09 9.98
N MET A 40 -15.16 -24.95 9.32
CA MET A 40 -16.17 -23.99 8.88
C MET A 40 -16.26 -23.90 7.34
N ALA A 41 -15.80 -24.95 6.62
CA ALA A 41 -15.74 -24.94 5.16
C ALA A 41 -17.09 -24.64 4.50
N ASP A 42 -18.18 -25.22 5.01
CA ASP A 42 -19.54 -24.97 4.48
C ASP A 42 -19.93 -23.49 4.62
N GLN A 43 -19.73 -22.93 5.81
CA GLN A 43 -20.01 -21.52 6.09
C GLN A 43 -19.11 -20.59 5.27
N MET A 44 -17.83 -20.93 5.08
CA MET A 44 -16.91 -20.16 4.25
C MET A 44 -17.34 -20.21 2.78
N ARG A 45 -17.71 -21.38 2.25
CA ARG A 45 -18.20 -21.49 0.87
C ARG A 45 -19.45 -20.65 0.64
N GLU A 46 -20.39 -20.66 1.59
CA GLU A 46 -21.56 -19.79 1.56
C GLU A 46 -21.17 -18.30 1.55
N LEU A 47 -20.26 -17.89 2.44
CA LEU A 47 -19.76 -16.51 2.51
C LEU A 47 -19.13 -16.04 1.19
N TYR A 48 -18.38 -16.92 0.53
CA TYR A 48 -17.68 -16.66 -0.74
C TYR A 48 -18.57 -16.76 -1.98
N THR A 49 -19.84 -17.13 -1.84
CA THR A 49 -20.84 -16.91 -2.92
C THR A 49 -21.09 -15.42 -3.15
N ARG A 50 -20.76 -14.57 -2.17
CA ARG A 50 -20.94 -13.13 -2.26
C ARG A 50 -19.80 -12.48 -3.04
N PRO A 51 -20.09 -11.64 -4.05
CA PRO A 51 -19.07 -11.06 -4.92
C PRO A 51 -18.10 -10.12 -4.18
N ASP A 52 -18.57 -9.42 -3.15
CA ASP A 52 -17.75 -8.54 -2.31
C ASP A 52 -16.66 -9.30 -1.58
N MET A 53 -16.98 -10.48 -1.04
CA MET A 53 -16.01 -11.29 -0.28
C MET A 53 -14.89 -11.81 -1.17
N VAL A 54 -15.22 -12.26 -2.39
CA VAL A 54 -14.21 -12.69 -3.37
C VAL A 54 -13.29 -11.52 -3.75
N VAL A 55 -13.87 -10.40 -4.18
CA VAL A 55 -13.11 -9.25 -4.69
C VAL A 55 -12.21 -8.65 -3.59
N THR A 56 -12.74 -8.50 -2.38
CA THR A 56 -11.99 -7.92 -1.26
C THR A 56 -10.89 -8.85 -0.75
N THR A 57 -11.09 -10.18 -0.74
CA THR A 57 -10.01 -11.13 -0.41
C THR A 57 -8.87 -11.06 -1.42
N VAL A 58 -9.16 -11.09 -2.72
CA VAL A 58 -8.11 -11.00 -3.75
C VAL A 58 -7.37 -9.66 -3.64
N LEU A 59 -8.11 -8.57 -3.44
CA LEU A 59 -7.51 -7.24 -3.25
C LEU A 59 -6.58 -7.21 -2.01
N GLN A 60 -6.99 -7.81 -0.90
CA GLN A 60 -6.15 -7.91 0.31
C GLN A 60 -4.87 -8.69 0.06
N THR A 61 -4.93 -9.79 -0.67
CA THR A 61 -3.75 -10.56 -1.07
C THR A 61 -2.82 -9.74 -1.96
N CYS A 62 -3.36 -9.02 -2.94
CA CYS A 62 -2.56 -8.16 -3.82
C CYS A 62 -1.91 -7.00 -3.07
N MET A 63 -2.62 -6.33 -2.16
CA MET A 63 -2.05 -5.27 -1.33
C MET A 63 -0.91 -5.78 -0.44
N ALA A 64 -1.06 -6.96 0.18
CA ALA A 64 -0.01 -7.56 0.98
C ALA A 64 1.26 -7.81 0.15
N GLY A 65 1.08 -8.34 -1.08
CA GLY A 65 2.18 -8.51 -2.05
C GLY A 65 2.82 -7.18 -2.47
N MET A 66 2.02 -6.15 -2.74
CA MET A 66 2.52 -4.81 -3.08
C MET A 66 3.33 -4.18 -1.94
N LEU A 67 2.82 -4.24 -0.71
CA LEU A 67 3.48 -3.69 0.48
C LEU A 67 4.81 -4.41 0.75
N LEU A 68 4.80 -5.74 0.74
CA LEU A 68 6.01 -6.54 0.91
C LEU A 68 7.01 -6.27 -0.21
N GLY A 69 6.54 -6.27 -1.47
CA GLY A 69 7.36 -6.01 -2.63
C GLY A 69 8.04 -4.65 -2.60
N LEU A 70 7.28 -3.60 -2.25
CA LEU A 70 7.78 -2.24 -2.10
C LEU A 70 8.83 -2.15 -0.99
N THR A 71 8.55 -2.78 0.15
CA THR A 71 9.45 -2.79 1.32
C THR A 71 10.75 -3.53 1.01
N THR A 72 10.67 -4.72 0.39
CA THR A 72 11.82 -5.52 -0.02
C THR A 72 12.64 -4.78 -1.07
N TRP A 73 11.99 -4.19 -2.08
CA TRP A 73 12.66 -3.41 -3.12
C TRP A 73 13.44 -2.22 -2.54
N CYS A 74 12.78 -1.40 -1.71
CA CYS A 74 13.41 -0.23 -1.10
C CYS A 74 14.53 -0.61 -0.15
N SER A 75 14.35 -1.68 0.65
CA SER A 75 15.36 -2.18 1.58
C SER A 75 16.59 -2.72 0.85
N ALA A 76 16.39 -3.52 -0.19
CA ALA A 76 17.48 -4.12 -0.96
C ALA A 76 18.26 -3.06 -1.75
N GLN A 77 17.55 -2.15 -2.43
CA GLN A 77 18.18 -1.00 -3.09
C GLN A 77 18.93 -0.11 -2.09
N GLY A 78 18.33 0.20 -0.94
CA GLY A 78 18.95 1.01 0.10
C GLY A 78 20.18 0.35 0.72
N TRP A 79 20.23 -0.97 0.81
CA TRP A 79 21.41 -1.70 1.23
C TRP A 79 22.52 -1.66 0.18
N LEU A 80 22.20 -1.95 -1.09
CA LEU A 80 23.15 -1.91 -2.22
C LEU A 80 23.80 -0.53 -2.38
N ARG A 81 22.98 0.53 -2.34
CA ARG A 81 23.47 1.92 -2.44
C ARG A 81 24.39 2.32 -1.29
N ARG A 82 24.16 1.83 -0.07
CA ARG A 82 25.02 2.11 1.09
C ARG A 82 26.40 1.45 0.97
N HIS A 83 26.53 0.40 0.17
CA HIS A 83 27.79 -0.31 -0.05
C HIS A 83 28.37 -0.04 -1.45
N ASP A 84 27.86 0.97 -2.16
CA ASP A 84 28.23 1.34 -3.52
C ASP A 84 28.36 0.15 -4.50
N ALA A 85 27.39 -0.78 -4.42
CA ALA A 85 27.40 -2.02 -5.18
C ALA A 85 26.12 -2.20 -5.98
N SER A 86 26.24 -2.73 -7.20
CA SER A 86 25.10 -3.13 -8.03
C SER A 86 24.71 -4.59 -7.85
N GLY A 87 25.51 -5.36 -7.10
CA GLY A 87 25.36 -6.80 -6.95
C GLY A 87 26.11 -7.37 -5.74
N VAL A 88 26.01 -8.69 -5.59
CA VAL A 88 26.61 -9.45 -4.48
C VAL A 88 27.38 -10.65 -5.03
N ASP A 89 28.34 -11.14 -4.25
CA ASP A 89 29.22 -12.27 -4.60
C ASP A 89 28.41 -13.56 -4.90
N ARG A 90 27.36 -13.82 -4.12
CA ARG A 90 26.54 -15.04 -4.21
C ARG A 90 25.04 -14.71 -4.28
N PRO A 91 24.53 -14.25 -5.44
CA PRO A 91 23.14 -13.80 -5.56
C PRO A 91 22.13 -14.93 -5.29
N GLY A 92 22.44 -16.17 -5.68
CA GLY A 92 21.59 -17.33 -5.40
C GLY A 92 21.43 -17.61 -3.91
N ARG A 93 22.50 -17.47 -3.13
CA ARG A 93 22.47 -17.63 -1.66
C ARG A 93 21.60 -16.57 -1.00
N MET A 94 21.73 -15.32 -1.41
CA MET A 94 20.90 -14.23 -0.88
C MET A 94 19.42 -14.48 -1.15
N ILE A 95 19.06 -14.92 -2.36
CA ILE A 95 17.66 -15.27 -2.72
C ILE A 95 17.15 -16.43 -1.87
N ALA A 96 17.94 -17.50 -1.72
CA ALA A 96 17.54 -18.67 -0.93
C ALA A 96 17.31 -18.32 0.55
N VAL A 97 18.22 -17.53 1.15
CA VAL A 97 18.07 -17.08 2.55
C VAL A 97 16.86 -16.15 2.68
N LEU A 98 16.66 -15.22 1.74
CA LEU A 98 15.48 -14.36 1.75
C LEU A 98 14.18 -15.17 1.71
N LEU A 99 14.10 -16.18 0.84
CA LEU A 99 12.94 -17.04 0.71
C LEU A 99 12.67 -17.83 2.00
N ALA A 100 13.71 -18.44 2.58
CA ALA A 100 13.60 -19.18 3.83
C ALA A 100 13.12 -18.27 4.99
N VAL A 101 13.74 -17.10 5.14
CA VAL A 101 13.36 -16.13 6.18
C VAL A 101 11.96 -15.58 5.95
N SER A 102 11.57 -15.31 4.69
CA SER A 102 10.22 -14.84 4.36
C SER A 102 9.16 -15.88 4.71
N LEU A 103 9.45 -17.17 4.50
CA LEU A 103 8.54 -18.26 4.88
C LEU A 103 8.38 -18.35 6.41
N VAL A 104 9.49 -18.30 7.15
CA VAL A 104 9.46 -18.30 8.63
C VAL A 104 8.69 -17.09 9.16
N LEU A 105 8.99 -15.90 8.63
CA LEU A 105 8.29 -14.67 9.02
C LEU A 105 6.82 -14.71 8.63
N PHE A 106 6.45 -15.27 7.48
CA PHE A 106 5.05 -15.44 7.11
C PHE A 106 4.28 -16.25 8.16
N VAL A 107 4.83 -17.37 8.61
CA VAL A 107 4.20 -18.21 9.65
C VAL A 107 4.12 -17.46 10.98
N LEU A 108 5.22 -16.81 11.40
CA LEU A 108 5.26 -16.06 12.66
C LEU A 108 4.29 -14.88 12.66
N ILE A 109 4.26 -14.10 11.58
CA ILE A 109 3.39 -12.93 11.43
C ILE A 109 1.92 -13.37 11.38
N SER A 110 1.61 -14.41 10.60
CA SER A 110 0.23 -14.94 10.52
C SER A 110 -0.25 -15.45 11.87
N THR A 111 0.59 -16.20 12.59
CA THR A 111 0.27 -16.71 13.92
C THR A 111 0.13 -15.58 14.93
N GLY A 112 1.08 -14.63 14.93
CA GLY A 112 1.05 -13.47 15.82
C GLY A 112 -0.18 -12.58 15.58
N LEU A 113 -0.56 -12.35 14.33
CA LEU A 113 -1.78 -11.61 13.99
C LEU A 113 -3.05 -12.35 14.40
N ALA A 114 -3.10 -13.68 14.23
CA ALA A 114 -4.24 -14.47 14.69
C ALA A 114 -4.38 -14.42 16.22
N LEU A 115 -3.28 -14.55 16.96
CA LEU A 115 -3.28 -14.41 18.42
C LEU A 115 -3.65 -13.01 18.87
N LEU A 116 -3.12 -11.97 18.20
CA LEU A 116 -3.45 -10.58 18.48
C LEU A 116 -4.93 -10.30 18.22
N GLN A 117 -5.47 -10.78 17.11
CA GLN A 117 -6.88 -10.63 16.76
C GLN A 117 -7.77 -11.35 17.78
N HIS A 118 -7.41 -12.57 18.19
CA HIS A 118 -8.13 -13.31 19.23
C HIS A 118 -8.09 -12.60 20.59
N ALA A 119 -6.92 -12.14 21.02
CA ALA A 119 -6.76 -11.40 22.26
C ALA A 119 -7.53 -10.07 22.23
N PHE A 120 -7.52 -9.38 21.10
CA PHE A 120 -8.25 -8.14 20.91
C PHE A 120 -9.77 -8.35 20.93
N TYR A 121 -10.29 -9.39 20.27
CA TYR A 121 -11.71 -9.74 20.37
C TYR A 121 -12.10 -10.09 21.81
N ARG A 122 -11.29 -10.88 22.52
CA ARG A 122 -11.53 -11.16 23.94
C ARG A 122 -11.54 -9.88 24.77
N PHE A 123 -10.61 -8.96 24.53
CA PHE A 123 -10.58 -7.66 25.21
C PHE A 123 -11.87 -6.87 24.97
N VAL A 124 -12.34 -6.78 23.72
CA VAL A 124 -13.58 -6.08 23.37
C VAL A 124 -14.80 -6.72 24.02
N VAL A 125 -14.87 -8.06 24.05
CA VAL A 125 -15.97 -8.80 24.68
C VAL A 125 -15.96 -8.64 26.20
N ASN A 126 -14.80 -8.77 26.83
CA ASN A 126 -14.67 -8.67 28.29
C ASN A 126 -14.91 -7.25 28.81
N ASN A 127 -14.60 -6.22 28.01
CA ASN A 127 -14.78 -4.81 28.37
C ASN A 127 -15.96 -4.18 27.62
N ARG A 128 -16.99 -4.98 27.29
CA ARG A 128 -18.10 -4.56 26.43
C ARG A 128 -18.77 -3.28 26.92
N GLU A 129 -19.10 -3.19 28.21
CA GLU A 129 -19.78 -2.00 28.77
C GLU A 129 -18.96 -0.72 28.61
N TRP A 130 -17.64 -0.80 28.82
CA TRP A 130 -16.74 0.32 28.60
C TRP A 130 -16.64 0.69 27.12
N VAL A 131 -16.52 -0.30 26.23
CA VAL A 131 -16.48 -0.06 24.78
C VAL A 131 -17.79 0.58 24.29
N ASP A 132 -18.92 0.08 24.79
CA ASP A 132 -20.25 0.56 24.44
C ASP A 132 -20.48 2.00 24.93
N SER A 133 -19.95 2.35 26.10
CA SER A 133 -19.98 3.70 26.66
C SER A 133 -19.08 4.68 25.90
N ALA A 134 -17.84 4.28 25.59
CA ALA A 134 -16.86 5.16 24.97
C ALA A 134 -17.05 5.34 23.45
N PHE A 135 -17.59 4.34 22.75
CA PHE A 135 -17.66 4.32 21.27
C PHE A 135 -19.08 4.11 20.72
N GLY A 136 -20.07 4.01 21.61
CA GLY A 136 -21.46 3.74 21.27
C GLY A 136 -21.75 2.25 21.03
N HIS A 137 -23.01 1.88 21.21
CA HIS A 137 -23.49 0.51 21.01
C HIS A 137 -23.41 0.07 19.53
N TYR A 138 -23.75 0.96 18.61
CA TYR A 138 -23.71 0.76 17.17
C TYR A 138 -23.12 1.99 16.49
N GLY A 139 -22.26 1.81 15.49
CA GLY A 139 -21.77 2.93 14.67
C GLY A 139 -20.37 2.75 14.10
N LEU A 140 -20.01 3.72 13.24
CA LEU A 140 -18.72 3.79 12.55
C LEU A 140 -17.55 3.82 13.54
N ALA A 141 -17.69 4.51 14.68
CA ALA A 141 -16.64 4.61 15.70
C ALA A 141 -16.26 3.24 16.28
N ARG A 142 -17.24 2.41 16.61
CA ARG A 142 -17.03 1.05 17.10
C ARG A 142 -16.41 0.14 16.02
N ALA A 143 -16.88 0.24 14.78
CA ALA A 143 -16.32 -0.52 13.66
C ALA A 143 -14.86 -0.13 13.35
N LEU A 144 -14.53 1.16 13.45
CA LEU A 144 -13.16 1.65 13.29
C LEU A 144 -12.27 1.21 14.45
N LEU A 145 -12.75 1.24 15.70
CA LEU A 145 -12.01 0.75 16.85
C LEU A 145 -11.65 -0.73 16.70
N THR A 146 -12.57 -1.55 16.19
CA THR A 146 -12.35 -2.99 16.09
C THR A 146 -11.46 -3.41 14.93
N ALA A 147 -11.41 -2.60 13.86
CA ALA A 147 -10.65 -2.94 12.65
C ALA A 147 -9.29 -2.21 12.54
N LEU A 148 -9.23 -0.92 12.91
CA LEU A 148 -8.10 -0.05 12.60
C LEU A 148 -6.81 -0.43 13.35
N PRO A 149 -6.82 -0.69 14.68
CA PRO A 149 -5.60 -1.05 15.41
C PRO A 149 -4.96 -2.32 14.88
N LEU A 150 -5.76 -3.38 14.68
CA LEU A 150 -5.30 -4.64 14.11
C LEU A 150 -4.74 -4.45 12.69
N LYS A 151 -5.38 -3.61 11.88
CA LYS A 151 -4.92 -3.31 10.53
C LYS A 151 -3.57 -2.58 10.53
N LEU A 152 -3.40 -1.57 11.40
CA LEU A 152 -2.16 -0.83 11.55
C LEU A 152 -1.03 -1.74 12.04
N CYS A 153 -1.28 -2.58 13.05
CA CYS A 153 -0.32 -3.59 13.50
C CYS A 153 0.09 -4.52 12.36
N GLY A 154 -0.86 -5.02 11.57
CA GLY A 154 -0.58 -5.87 10.41
C GLY A 154 0.31 -5.20 9.37
N ILE A 155 0.04 -3.93 9.04
CA ILE A 155 0.88 -3.14 8.11
C ILE A 155 2.30 -2.98 8.67
N LEU A 156 2.43 -2.54 9.92
CA LEU A 156 3.73 -2.29 10.57
C LEU A 156 4.58 -3.56 10.67
N ILE A 157 3.96 -4.67 11.10
CA ILE A 157 4.64 -5.97 11.22
C ILE A 157 5.06 -6.48 9.84
N SER A 158 4.25 -6.28 8.80
CA SER A 158 4.61 -6.67 7.42
C SER A 158 5.80 -5.87 6.89
N ILE A 159 5.83 -4.56 7.15
CA ILE A 159 6.97 -3.70 6.81
C ILE A 159 8.23 -4.16 7.56
N LEU A 160 8.12 -4.40 8.86
CA LEU A 160 9.24 -4.87 9.68
C LEU A 160 9.74 -6.24 9.19
N GLY A 161 8.84 -7.16 8.87
CA GLY A 161 9.15 -8.48 8.34
C GLY A 161 9.91 -8.41 7.00
N GLY A 162 9.41 -7.63 6.04
CA GLY A 162 10.09 -7.45 4.75
C GLY A 162 11.47 -6.81 4.88
N TRP A 163 11.61 -5.81 5.76
CA TRP A 163 12.90 -5.19 6.06
C TRP A 163 13.88 -6.16 6.71
N LEU A 164 13.44 -6.90 7.72
CA LEU A 164 14.27 -7.86 8.45
C LEU A 164 14.72 -9.01 7.54
N ALA A 165 13.82 -9.51 6.69
CA ALA A 165 14.13 -10.55 5.72
C ALA A 165 15.28 -10.14 4.79
N VAL A 166 15.25 -8.93 4.25
CA VAL A 166 16.34 -8.40 3.44
C VAL A 166 17.62 -8.23 4.25
N ARG A 167 17.52 -7.77 5.50
CA ARG A 167 18.70 -7.55 6.36
C ARG A 167 19.42 -8.85 6.68
N ILE A 168 18.68 -9.90 7.03
CA ILE A 168 19.21 -11.24 7.31
C ILE A 168 19.79 -11.85 6.02
N ALA A 169 19.09 -11.74 4.89
CA ALA A 169 19.61 -12.20 3.60
C ALA A 169 20.93 -11.50 3.23
N ALA A 170 21.02 -10.19 3.46
CA ALA A 170 22.22 -9.41 3.21
C ALA A 170 23.41 -9.80 4.10
N TRP A 171 23.18 -10.33 5.32
CA TRP A 171 24.26 -10.86 6.16
C TRP A 171 24.93 -12.12 5.59
N SER A 172 24.28 -12.80 4.65
CA SER A 172 24.80 -14.05 4.06
C SER A 172 25.75 -13.84 2.87
N VAL A 173 25.96 -12.60 2.44
CA VAL A 173 26.67 -12.23 1.22
C VAL A 173 27.55 -10.99 1.40
N SER A 174 28.47 -10.76 0.46
CA SER A 174 29.30 -9.56 0.41
C SER A 174 28.99 -8.75 -0.85
N PRO A 175 29.00 -7.40 -0.76
CA PRO A 175 28.82 -6.54 -1.92
C PRO A 175 29.98 -6.70 -2.92
N VAL A 176 29.69 -6.69 -4.21
CA VAL A 176 30.73 -6.75 -5.26
C VAL A 176 31.29 -5.35 -5.49
N ALA A 177 32.57 -5.17 -5.13
CA ALA A 177 33.29 -3.91 -5.30
C ALA A 177 33.40 -3.49 -6.79
N GLY A 178 33.40 -2.18 -7.04
CA GLY A 178 33.70 -1.62 -8.37
C GLY A 178 32.56 -1.70 -9.40
N THR A 179 31.35 -2.05 -8.97
CA THR A 179 30.15 -2.12 -9.82
C THR A 179 29.28 -0.85 -9.78
N GLY A 180 29.44 -0.04 -8.73
CA GLY A 180 28.73 1.21 -8.51
C GLY A 180 27.27 1.02 -8.08
N ALA A 181 26.73 1.98 -7.33
CA ALA A 181 25.35 1.93 -6.87
C ALA A 181 24.32 2.02 -8.02
N PRO A 182 23.20 1.26 -7.96
CA PRO A 182 22.11 1.39 -8.92
C PRO A 182 21.50 2.81 -8.90
N PRO A 183 21.23 3.43 -10.06
CA PRO A 183 20.78 4.81 -10.11
C PRO A 183 19.33 4.95 -9.60
N TYR A 184 19.13 5.84 -8.64
CA TYR A 184 17.79 6.24 -8.22
C TYR A 184 17.27 7.39 -9.08
N ARG A 185 16.29 7.06 -9.92
CA ARG A 185 15.74 7.94 -10.94
C ARG A 185 14.39 8.52 -10.49
N PRO A 186 13.98 9.68 -11.03
CA PRO A 186 12.65 10.29 -10.79
C PRO A 186 11.50 9.30 -10.99
N ARG A 187 11.60 8.40 -11.97
CA ARG A 187 10.62 7.34 -12.19
C ARG A 187 10.43 6.43 -10.99
N HIS A 188 11.50 6.08 -10.28
CA HIS A 188 11.40 5.22 -9.10
C HIS A 188 10.69 5.97 -7.96
N ALA A 189 11.02 7.26 -7.76
CA ALA A 189 10.34 8.10 -6.78
C ALA A 189 8.84 8.25 -7.08
N ALA A 190 8.47 8.53 -8.32
CA ALA A 190 7.07 8.66 -8.73
C ALA A 190 6.27 7.38 -8.50
N TRP A 191 6.80 6.22 -8.91
CA TRP A 191 6.11 4.94 -8.71
C TRP A 191 6.02 4.53 -7.25
N ILE A 192 7.06 4.76 -6.44
CA ILE A 192 7.02 4.50 -4.99
C ILE A 192 5.98 5.38 -4.31
N ALA A 193 5.91 6.68 -4.66
CA ALA A 193 4.92 7.59 -4.13
C ALA A 193 3.49 7.17 -4.52
N ALA A 194 3.28 6.87 -5.81
CA ALA A 194 1.97 6.45 -6.32
C ALA A 194 1.50 5.12 -5.71
N LEU A 195 2.40 4.12 -5.58
CA LEU A 195 2.08 2.86 -4.90
C LEU A 195 1.81 3.05 -3.40
N THR A 196 2.54 3.94 -2.74
CA THR A 196 2.32 4.26 -1.32
C THR A 196 0.94 4.91 -1.12
N LEU A 197 0.58 5.88 -1.96
CA LEU A 197 -0.75 6.49 -1.97
C LEU A 197 -1.84 5.44 -2.22
N LEU A 198 -1.64 4.57 -3.22
CA LEU A 198 -2.56 3.49 -3.54
C LEU A 198 -2.78 2.54 -2.36
N LEU A 199 -1.70 2.12 -1.70
CA LEU A 199 -1.77 1.24 -0.52
C LEU A 199 -2.59 1.88 0.60
N TRP A 200 -2.37 3.17 0.89
CA TRP A 200 -3.21 3.91 1.83
C TRP A 200 -4.67 3.95 1.41
N GLN A 201 -4.93 4.30 0.14
CA GLN A 201 -6.28 4.39 -0.40
C GLN A 201 -7.04 3.07 -0.31
N LEU A 202 -6.40 1.96 -0.66
CA LEU A 202 -7.02 0.63 -0.60
C LEU A 202 -7.21 0.16 0.85
N HIS A 203 -6.26 0.43 1.74
CA HIS A 203 -6.40 0.08 3.16
C HIS A 203 -7.54 0.84 3.83
N VAL A 204 -7.62 2.16 3.65
CA VAL A 204 -8.71 2.99 4.18
C VAL A 204 -10.03 2.65 3.49
N GLY A 205 -10.01 2.46 2.16
CA GLY A 205 -11.18 2.10 1.38
C GLY A 205 -11.78 0.75 1.76
N LEU A 206 -10.97 -0.24 2.12
CA LEU A 206 -11.48 -1.53 2.63
C LEU A 206 -12.02 -1.41 4.06
N ALA A 207 -11.36 -0.64 4.93
CA ALA A 207 -11.82 -0.43 6.30
C ALA A 207 -13.17 0.29 6.34
N LEU A 208 -13.32 1.38 5.57
CA LEU A 208 -14.58 2.11 5.45
C LEU A 208 -15.61 1.38 4.60
N GLY A 209 -15.17 0.71 3.52
CA GLY A 209 -16.03 -0.06 2.64
C GLY A 209 -16.76 -1.19 3.38
N GLY A 210 -16.07 -1.91 4.27
CA GLY A 210 -16.70 -2.93 5.11
C GLY A 210 -17.81 -2.38 6.03
N TYR A 211 -17.70 -1.13 6.46
CA TYR A 211 -18.78 -0.45 7.19
C TYR A 211 -19.96 -0.15 6.26
N PHE A 212 -19.71 0.47 5.11
CA PHE A 212 -20.78 0.87 4.18
C PHE A 212 -21.48 -0.32 3.51
N THR A 213 -20.81 -1.45 3.24
CA THR A 213 -21.44 -2.67 2.72
C THR A 213 -22.38 -3.33 3.73
N THR A 214 -22.39 -2.88 4.99
CA THR A 214 -23.42 -3.28 5.95
C THR A 214 -24.77 -2.60 5.66
N TYR A 215 -24.76 -1.45 4.96
CA TYR A 215 -25.95 -0.62 4.69
C TYR A 215 -26.34 -0.58 3.21
N ALA A 216 -25.36 -0.70 2.30
CA ALA A 216 -25.59 -0.68 0.85
C ALA A 216 -24.73 -1.76 0.17
N ARG A 217 -25.36 -2.86 -0.23
CA ARG A 217 -24.71 -3.93 -1.01
C ARG A 217 -25.15 -3.87 -2.45
N SER A 218 -24.20 -4.02 -3.35
CA SER A 218 -24.51 -4.35 -4.74
C SER A 218 -24.52 -5.87 -4.90
N PRO A 219 -25.50 -6.45 -5.62
CA PRO A 219 -25.44 -7.85 -6.03
C PRO A 219 -24.49 -8.06 -7.23
N GLU A 220 -24.08 -6.99 -7.91
CA GLU A 220 -23.33 -7.07 -9.17
C GLU A 220 -21.82 -7.06 -8.92
N LEU A 221 -21.14 -8.10 -9.39
CA LEU A 221 -19.68 -8.21 -9.34
C LEU A 221 -18.98 -7.00 -10.00
N LEU A 222 -19.56 -6.48 -11.08
CA LEU A 222 -18.98 -5.38 -11.85
C LEU A 222 -18.76 -4.12 -11.01
N ASN A 223 -19.68 -3.79 -10.10
CA ASN A 223 -19.56 -2.61 -9.25
C ASN A 223 -18.36 -2.73 -8.29
N TYR A 224 -18.11 -3.93 -7.77
CA TYR A 224 -16.93 -4.20 -6.95
C TYR A 224 -15.64 -4.17 -7.79
N VAL A 225 -15.67 -4.69 -9.02
CA VAL A 225 -14.50 -4.63 -9.92
C VAL A 225 -14.16 -3.18 -10.25
N ILE A 226 -15.14 -2.35 -10.57
CA ILE A 226 -14.93 -0.93 -10.86
C ILE A 226 -14.35 -0.22 -9.62
N GLY A 227 -14.96 -0.40 -8.45
CA GLY A 227 -14.57 0.29 -7.22
C GLY A 227 -13.22 -0.15 -6.65
N TYR A 228 -12.89 -1.45 -6.71
CA TYR A 228 -11.70 -2.02 -6.08
C TYR A 228 -10.53 -2.30 -7.04
N TRP A 229 -10.75 -2.23 -8.36
CA TRP A 229 -9.68 -2.46 -9.35
C TRP A 229 -9.55 -1.32 -10.36
N ALA A 230 -10.60 -1.00 -11.10
CA ALA A 230 -10.51 -0.03 -12.18
C ALA A 230 -10.16 1.37 -11.64
N LEU A 231 -10.91 1.84 -10.64
CA LEU A 231 -10.67 3.15 -10.02
C LEU A 231 -9.29 3.23 -9.34
N PRO A 232 -8.86 2.25 -8.53
CA PRO A 232 -7.50 2.22 -7.99
C PRO A 232 -6.39 2.22 -9.06
N ALA A 233 -6.57 1.52 -10.19
CA ALA A 233 -5.62 1.54 -11.29
C ALA A 233 -5.52 2.94 -11.94
N LEU A 234 -6.65 3.63 -12.12
CA LEU A 234 -6.69 5.00 -12.61
C LEU A 234 -6.01 5.98 -11.64
N ILE A 235 -6.25 5.84 -10.33
CA ILE A 235 -5.60 6.63 -9.29
C ILE A 235 -4.08 6.42 -9.33
N LEU A 236 -3.63 5.17 -9.43
CA LEU A 236 -2.22 4.84 -9.53
C LEU A 236 -1.58 5.48 -10.77
N ALA A 237 -2.21 5.33 -11.93
CA ALA A 237 -1.72 5.89 -13.19
C ALA A 237 -1.64 7.41 -13.14
N LEU A 238 -2.68 8.07 -12.61
CA LEU A 238 -2.72 9.52 -12.44
C LEU A 238 -1.62 10.00 -11.49
N ALA A 239 -1.51 9.42 -10.30
CA ALA A 239 -0.51 9.80 -9.32
C ALA A 239 0.92 9.59 -9.85
N ALA A 240 1.17 8.47 -10.55
CA ALA A 240 2.46 8.20 -11.18
C ALA A 240 2.77 9.21 -12.29
N TRP A 241 1.79 9.51 -13.15
CA TRP A 241 1.94 10.50 -14.24
C TRP A 241 2.22 11.90 -13.71
N VAL A 242 1.43 12.38 -12.74
CA VAL A 242 1.64 13.69 -12.09
C VAL A 242 3.01 13.73 -11.41
N GLY A 243 3.39 12.68 -10.69
CA GLY A 243 4.72 12.58 -10.07
C GLY A 243 5.83 12.65 -11.11
N LEU A 244 5.77 11.85 -12.18
CA LEU A 244 6.76 11.84 -13.25
C LEU A 244 6.93 13.20 -13.93
N ARG A 245 5.82 13.92 -14.16
CA ARG A 245 5.84 15.22 -14.85
C ARG A 245 6.42 16.34 -13.99
N ASN A 246 6.26 16.26 -12.67
CA ASN A 246 6.59 17.37 -11.76
C ASN A 246 7.89 17.17 -10.96
N LEU A 247 8.38 15.95 -10.82
CA LEU A 247 9.66 15.69 -10.16
C LEU A 247 10.85 16.29 -10.94
N PRO A 248 11.89 16.78 -10.23
CA PRO A 248 13.10 17.26 -10.89
C PRO A 248 13.85 16.13 -11.58
N ARG A 249 14.60 16.45 -12.65
CA ARG A 249 15.39 15.47 -13.42
C ARG A 249 16.45 14.78 -12.56
N THR A 250 17.01 15.51 -11.59
CA THR A 250 17.98 15.00 -10.60
C THR A 250 17.35 15.04 -9.21
N LEU A 251 17.41 13.91 -8.50
CA LEU A 251 16.80 13.77 -7.16
C LEU A 251 17.77 14.16 -6.02
N GLY A 252 19.05 14.42 -6.34
CA GLY A 252 20.08 14.73 -5.37
C GLY A 252 20.19 13.66 -4.27
N THR A 253 20.16 14.10 -3.01
CA THR A 253 20.21 13.24 -1.81
C THR A 253 18.86 12.60 -1.46
N ALA A 254 17.79 12.85 -2.22
CA ALA A 254 16.49 12.28 -1.92
C ALA A 254 16.53 10.74 -2.04
N GLY A 255 16.17 10.07 -0.94
CA GLY A 255 16.09 8.61 -0.85
C GLY A 255 14.67 8.07 -0.98
N PHE A 256 14.51 6.76 -0.77
CA PHE A 256 13.23 6.06 -0.83
C PHE A 256 12.22 6.54 0.22
N GLY A 257 12.69 6.85 1.44
CA GLY A 257 11.84 7.39 2.50
C GLY A 257 11.13 8.69 2.10
N ARG A 258 11.77 9.51 1.25
CA ARG A 258 11.15 10.74 0.74
C ARG A 258 10.02 10.45 -0.25
N ALA A 259 10.15 9.43 -1.08
CA ALA A 259 9.07 9.01 -1.99
C ALA A 259 7.89 8.37 -1.22
N ILE A 260 8.17 7.63 -0.15
CA ILE A 260 7.12 7.12 0.76
C ILE A 260 6.40 8.28 1.46
N ALA A 261 7.14 9.27 1.95
CA ALA A 261 6.58 10.48 2.53
C ALA A 261 5.75 11.27 1.51
N HIS A 262 6.20 11.36 0.26
CA HIS A 262 5.44 11.98 -0.84
C HIS A 262 4.10 11.28 -1.04
N GLY A 263 4.08 9.96 -1.23
CA GLY A 263 2.83 9.22 -1.40
C GLY A 263 1.89 9.34 -0.20
N THR A 264 2.45 9.29 1.02
CA THR A 264 1.68 9.43 2.27
C THR A 264 1.09 10.83 2.41
N LEU A 265 1.88 11.88 2.14
CA LEU A 265 1.41 13.27 2.16
C LEU A 265 0.32 13.51 1.11
N ALA A 266 0.54 13.02 -0.12
CA ALA A 266 -0.41 13.16 -1.21
C ALA A 266 -1.76 12.49 -0.87
N PHE A 267 -1.73 11.29 -0.26
CA PHE A 267 -2.92 10.63 0.24
C PHE A 267 -3.65 11.48 1.29
N TRP A 268 -2.99 11.86 2.38
CA TRP A 268 -3.65 12.57 3.48
C TRP A 268 -4.15 13.95 3.07
N LEU A 269 -3.43 14.67 2.20
CA LEU A 269 -3.89 15.94 1.65
C LEU A 269 -5.16 15.74 0.80
N THR A 270 -5.20 14.69 -0.02
CA THR A 270 -6.39 14.33 -0.79
C THR A 270 -7.58 14.05 0.12
N GLN A 271 -7.39 13.29 1.21
CA GLN A 271 -8.45 12.99 2.16
C GLN A 271 -8.93 14.23 2.92
N LEU A 272 -8.03 15.06 3.43
CA LEU A 272 -8.38 16.28 4.16
C LEU A 272 -9.20 17.23 3.30
N LEU A 273 -8.78 17.45 2.05
CA LEU A 273 -9.52 18.31 1.11
C LEU A 273 -10.87 17.67 0.71
N GLY A 274 -10.90 16.36 0.48
CA GLY A 274 -12.12 15.65 0.14
C GLY A 274 -13.16 15.69 1.27
N VAL A 275 -12.74 15.46 2.51
CA VAL A 275 -13.59 15.61 3.70
C VAL A 275 -14.05 17.07 3.85
N GLY A 276 -13.16 18.04 3.64
CA GLY A 276 -13.52 19.46 3.64
C GLY A 276 -14.62 19.80 2.63
N LEU A 277 -14.51 19.30 1.40
CA LEU A 277 -15.54 19.47 0.38
C LEU A 277 -16.86 18.78 0.76
N ALA A 278 -16.79 17.57 1.32
CA ALA A 278 -17.99 16.87 1.79
C ALA A 278 -18.70 17.64 2.91
N LEU A 279 -17.96 18.21 3.86
CA LEU A 279 -18.51 19.05 4.92
C LEU A 279 -19.15 20.33 4.36
N LEU A 280 -18.52 20.98 3.38
CA LEU A 280 -19.11 22.13 2.70
C LEU A 280 -20.43 21.77 2.00
N VAL A 281 -20.51 20.62 1.33
CA VAL A 281 -21.76 20.12 0.74
C VAL A 281 -22.82 19.91 1.82
N LEU A 282 -22.48 19.24 2.93
CA LEU A 282 -23.40 18.98 4.04
C LEU A 282 -23.90 20.27 4.71
N TRP A 283 -23.10 21.33 4.73
CA TRP A 283 -23.51 22.62 5.29
C TRP A 283 -24.36 23.46 4.34
N ASN A 284 -24.23 23.28 3.03
CA ASN A 284 -24.87 24.15 2.04
C ASN A 284 -26.06 23.48 1.32
N MET A 285 -26.21 22.16 1.40
CA MET A 285 -27.31 21.43 0.75
C MET A 285 -28.24 20.78 1.77
N SER A 286 -29.54 20.85 1.51
CA SER A 286 -30.52 20.12 2.31
C SER A 286 -30.47 18.62 2.03
N VAL A 287 -30.93 17.80 2.97
CA VAL A 287 -30.99 16.33 2.83
C VAL A 287 -31.72 15.91 1.55
N GLY A 288 -32.82 16.61 1.20
CA GLY A 288 -33.55 16.34 -0.04
C GLY A 288 -32.78 16.68 -1.32
N GLN A 289 -31.91 17.70 -1.29
CA GLN A 289 -31.02 18.00 -2.42
C GLN A 289 -29.90 16.95 -2.53
N ILE A 290 -29.35 16.50 -1.41
CA ILE A 290 -28.33 15.44 -1.38
C ILE A 290 -28.90 14.13 -1.91
N ALA A 291 -30.12 13.75 -1.50
CA ALA A 291 -30.77 12.54 -1.98
C ALA A 291 -30.98 12.57 -3.50
N ARG A 292 -31.54 13.67 -4.04
CA ARG A 292 -31.70 13.85 -5.49
C ARG A 292 -30.37 13.85 -6.24
N ALA A 293 -29.33 14.45 -5.66
CA ALA A 293 -28.00 14.43 -6.26
C ALA A 293 -27.41 13.01 -6.26
N ALA A 294 -27.59 12.24 -5.18
CA ALA A 294 -27.09 10.87 -5.09
C ALA A 294 -27.72 9.92 -6.12
N GLU A 295 -28.97 10.16 -6.51
CA GLU A 295 -29.68 9.39 -7.53
C GLU A 295 -29.25 9.74 -8.97
N ALA A 296 -28.61 10.89 -9.18
CA ALA A 296 -28.19 11.34 -10.51
C ALA A 296 -26.83 10.75 -10.92
N TYR A 297 -26.79 10.04 -12.05
CA TYR A 297 -25.53 9.50 -12.62
C TYR A 297 -24.45 10.56 -12.86
N SER A 298 -24.84 11.80 -13.18
CA SER A 298 -23.92 12.92 -13.35
C SER A 298 -23.14 13.24 -12.08
N THR A 299 -23.75 13.05 -10.90
CA THR A 299 -23.10 13.32 -9.61
C THR A 299 -21.94 12.37 -9.37
N MET A 300 -22.09 11.09 -9.70
CA MET A 300 -20.99 10.12 -9.58
C MET A 300 -19.80 10.53 -10.45
N ALA A 301 -20.05 10.93 -11.71
CA ALA A 301 -19.00 11.41 -12.60
C ALA A 301 -18.30 12.67 -12.04
N VAL A 302 -19.06 13.63 -11.53
CA VAL A 302 -18.55 14.86 -10.93
C VAL A 302 -17.72 14.57 -9.67
N VAL A 303 -18.20 13.71 -8.77
CA VAL A 303 -17.46 13.30 -7.56
C VAL A 303 -16.15 12.62 -7.92
N LEU A 304 -16.15 11.73 -8.92
CA LEU A 304 -14.93 11.08 -9.39
C LEU A 304 -13.95 12.10 -10.00
N LEU A 305 -14.44 13.05 -10.80
CA LEU A 305 -13.61 14.12 -11.36
C LEU A 305 -12.97 14.99 -10.27
N PHE A 306 -13.74 15.41 -9.28
CA PHE A 306 -13.20 16.13 -8.12
C PHE A 306 -12.16 15.28 -7.38
N TYR A 307 -12.45 14.02 -7.14
CA TYR A 307 -11.51 13.13 -6.47
C TYR A 307 -10.19 12.97 -7.24
N PHE A 308 -10.24 12.79 -8.56
CA PHE A 308 -9.04 12.76 -9.40
C PHE A 308 -8.26 14.08 -9.36
N ALA A 309 -8.97 15.23 -9.38
CA ALA A 309 -8.32 16.53 -9.25
C ALA A 309 -7.61 16.68 -7.89
N LEU A 310 -8.22 16.21 -6.80
CA LEU A 310 -7.59 16.20 -5.47
C LEU A 310 -6.36 15.28 -5.41
N VAL A 311 -6.42 14.08 -6.01
CA VAL A 311 -5.27 13.17 -6.09
C VAL A 311 -4.12 13.81 -6.88
N ALA A 312 -4.44 14.46 -8.01
CA ALA A 312 -3.45 15.17 -8.81
C ALA A 312 -2.84 16.33 -8.03
N LEU A 313 -3.66 17.12 -7.34
CA LEU A 313 -3.20 18.22 -6.49
C LEU A 313 -2.32 17.70 -5.33
N GLY A 314 -2.74 16.64 -4.64
CA GLY A 314 -1.97 16.00 -3.59
C GLY A 314 -0.60 15.53 -4.06
N SER A 315 -0.58 14.86 -5.22
CA SER A 315 0.65 14.37 -5.85
C SER A 315 1.56 15.51 -6.31
N TYR A 316 0.99 16.59 -6.84
CA TYR A 316 1.71 17.79 -7.25
C TYR A 316 2.34 18.52 -6.05
N THR A 317 1.54 18.78 -5.02
CA THR A 317 1.99 19.45 -3.79
C THR A 317 3.09 18.65 -3.09
N GLY A 318 2.95 17.33 -3.02
CA GLY A 318 4.00 16.48 -2.48
C GLY A 318 5.30 16.53 -3.28
N ALA A 319 5.22 16.65 -4.62
CA ALA A 319 6.40 16.82 -5.46
C ALA A 319 7.10 18.16 -5.19
N LEU A 320 6.33 19.26 -5.09
CA LEU A 320 6.86 20.58 -4.77
C LEU A 320 7.54 20.65 -3.40
N LEU A 321 6.87 20.16 -2.36
CA LEU A 321 7.34 20.30 -0.98
C LEU A 321 8.55 19.42 -0.68
N LEU A 322 8.62 18.21 -1.27
CA LEU A 322 9.67 17.25 -0.95
C LEU A 322 10.83 17.27 -1.96
N TYR A 323 10.62 17.81 -3.16
CA TYR A 323 11.65 17.88 -4.20
C TYR A 323 11.84 19.32 -4.68
N PRO A 324 12.36 20.22 -3.81
CA PRO A 324 12.66 21.57 -4.23
C PRO A 324 13.67 21.55 -5.38
N ARG A 325 13.35 22.26 -6.47
CA ARG A 325 14.27 22.46 -7.58
C ARG A 325 15.41 23.33 -7.07
N ARG A 326 16.58 22.75 -6.85
CA ARG A 326 17.81 23.55 -6.76
C ARG A 326 18.09 24.07 -8.16
N GLU A 327 17.98 25.37 -8.35
CA GLU A 327 18.52 26.04 -9.53
C GLU A 327 20.00 25.66 -9.65
N ALA A 328 20.43 25.23 -10.84
CA ALA A 328 21.84 25.05 -11.08
C ALA A 328 22.53 26.40 -10.85
N PRO A 329 23.70 26.46 -10.17
CA PRO A 329 24.47 27.69 -10.12
C PRO A 329 24.69 28.18 -11.55
N PRO A 330 24.58 29.50 -11.83
CA PRO A 330 24.89 30.03 -13.14
C PRO A 330 26.29 29.56 -13.53
N GLU A 331 26.39 29.03 -14.74
CA GLU A 331 27.64 28.62 -15.36
C GLU A 331 28.58 29.83 -15.33
N ILE A 332 29.56 29.81 -14.42
CA ILE A 332 30.59 30.84 -14.38
C ILE A 332 31.35 30.69 -15.70
N ALA A 333 31.10 31.60 -16.63
CA ALA A 333 31.84 31.68 -17.88
C ALA A 333 33.34 31.78 -17.54
N PRO A 334 34.21 31.01 -18.20
CA PRO A 334 35.65 31.14 -18.00
C PRO A 334 36.08 32.55 -18.43
N ALA A 335 36.79 33.23 -17.53
CA ALA A 335 37.46 34.50 -17.80
C ALA A 335 38.67 34.33 -18.73
#